data_AF-A0A0Q7MNK8-F1
#
_entry.id   AF-A0A0Q7MNK8-F1
#
_cell.length_a   1.000
_cell.length_b   1.000
_cell.length_c   1.000
_cell.angle_alpha   90.00
_cell.angle_beta   90.00
_cell.angle_gamma   90.00
#
_symmetry.space_group_name_H-M   'P 1'
#
loop_
_entity.id
_entity.type
_entity.pdbx_description
1 polymer ?
#
loop_
_entity_poly.entity_id
_entity_poly.type
_entity_poly.pdbx_seq_one_letter_code
_entity_poly.pdbx_strand_id
1 'polypeptide(L)'
;MISVELPLVGDVVWQDWEQWAPLAISVLTLIAALGAWIVAGRAARRSKRLAEATTKQTKVFDEQVSIARDAIALAQQEAQSARADADRQRAESYRMRRMLEEARLDVLAPTIVARAFPEGSGTPGRPALEYCQLTTGGQDRWRQLTGQLQVGRDETYAFRTALTIWFENVSDGVAQVNVIEPAGGELDLLPGHPLVVPARESRSVTWMRLWTSRDLDSDARIQDPAAWLFNLTFTVTDLGVHVRDTYAFDGDLRFFDRDGSWLVVMPEPPLPWTSDVASMLSGRTYESLPASVS
;
A
#
# COMPACT_ATOMS: atom_id res chain seq x y z
N MET A 1 -51.86 119.03 -67.39
CA MET A 1 -52.56 118.81 -68.66
C MET A 1 -51.67 117.89 -69.47
N ILE A 2 -51.91 116.57 -69.52
CA ILE A 2 -53.00 115.93 -70.25
C ILE A 2 -53.68 114.87 -69.36
N SER A 3 -55.02 114.92 -69.35
CA SER A 3 -55.92 113.93 -68.75
C SER A 3 -56.37 112.95 -69.83
N VAL A 4 -56.47 111.66 -69.52
CA VAL A 4 -57.32 110.72 -70.28
C VAL A 4 -57.96 109.72 -69.31
N GLU A 5 -59.24 109.49 -69.57
CA GLU A 5 -60.28 108.85 -68.77
C GLU A 5 -60.21 107.32 -68.72
N LEU A 6 -60.84 106.75 -67.69
CA LEU A 6 -61.18 105.32 -67.51
C LEU A 6 -62.13 104.81 -68.61
N PRO A 7 -62.20 103.47 -68.77
CA PRO A 7 -63.54 102.86 -68.71
C PRO A 7 -63.61 101.63 -67.78
N LEU A 8 -64.72 101.57 -67.06
CA LEU A 8 -65.31 100.39 -66.41
C LEU A 8 -65.91 99.45 -67.48
N VAL A 9 -65.56 98.15 -67.43
CA VAL A 9 -66.35 96.96 -67.82
C VAL A 9 -65.64 95.77 -67.12
N GLY A 10 -66.22 94.77 -66.46
CA GLY A 10 -67.57 94.24 -66.29
C GLY A 10 -67.41 92.74 -65.90
N ASP A 11 -68.23 92.26 -64.97
CA ASP A 11 -68.26 90.89 -64.40
C ASP A 11 -68.23 89.74 -65.42
N VAL A 12 -67.30 88.77 -65.28
CA VAL A 12 -67.39 87.42 -65.88
C VAL A 12 -66.68 86.37 -64.99
N VAL A 13 -67.51 85.55 -64.31
CA VAL A 13 -67.36 84.11 -63.99
C VAL A 13 -66.44 83.66 -62.83
N TRP A 14 -67.09 83.51 -61.67
CA TRP A 14 -66.65 82.79 -60.46
C TRP A 14 -67.25 81.36 -60.36
N GLN A 15 -67.54 80.70 -61.49
CA GLN A 15 -68.41 79.51 -61.52
C GLN A 15 -67.74 78.15 -61.88
N ASP A 16 -66.41 78.07 -61.93
CA ASP A 16 -65.69 76.84 -62.38
C ASP A 16 -64.81 76.12 -61.32
N TRP A 17 -64.77 76.57 -60.06
CA TRP A 17 -63.86 75.97 -59.06
C TRP A 17 -64.43 74.72 -58.34
N GLU A 18 -65.77 74.58 -58.28
CA GLU A 18 -66.43 73.47 -57.56
C GLU A 18 -66.25 72.10 -58.26
N GLN A 19 -65.95 72.08 -59.56
CA GLN A 19 -65.73 70.83 -60.32
C GLN A 19 -64.34 70.22 -60.10
N TRP A 20 -63.38 71.00 -59.59
CA TRP A 20 -61.98 70.55 -59.42
C TRP A 20 -61.64 70.12 -57.98
N ALA A 21 -62.45 70.51 -56.99
CA ALA A 21 -62.23 70.19 -55.58
C ALA A 21 -62.19 68.66 -55.27
N PRO A 22 -63.12 67.81 -55.75
CA PRO A 22 -63.06 66.36 -55.49
C PRO A 22 -61.90 65.67 -56.21
N LEU A 23 -61.45 66.21 -57.34
CA LEU A 23 -60.28 65.75 -58.10
C LEU A 23 -58.97 66.08 -57.37
N ALA A 24 -58.88 67.27 -56.77
CA ALA A 24 -57.73 67.67 -55.96
C ALA A 24 -57.59 66.80 -54.69
N ILE A 25 -58.70 66.48 -54.03
CA ILE A 25 -58.71 65.67 -52.79
C ILE A 25 -58.34 64.21 -53.08
N SER A 26 -58.80 63.64 -54.20
CA SER A 26 -58.45 62.29 -54.63
C SER A 26 -56.97 62.18 -55.07
N VAL A 27 -56.42 63.22 -55.70
CA VAL A 27 -54.99 63.29 -56.03
C VAL A 27 -54.13 63.42 -54.76
N LEU A 28 -54.53 64.26 -53.80
CA LEU A 28 -53.80 64.41 -52.53
C LEU A 28 -53.81 63.15 -51.68
N THR A 29 -54.92 62.41 -51.64
CA THR A 29 -55.01 61.11 -50.94
C THR A 29 -54.18 60.03 -51.62
N LEU A 30 -54.11 60.00 -52.95
CA LEU A 30 -53.22 59.12 -53.70
C LEU A 30 -51.73 59.44 -53.40
N ILE A 31 -51.36 60.72 -53.37
CA ILE A 31 -50.00 61.17 -53.03
C ILE A 31 -49.65 60.80 -51.58
N ALA A 32 -50.59 60.97 -50.65
CA ALA A 32 -50.40 60.57 -49.26
C ALA A 32 -50.23 59.05 -49.10
N ALA A 33 -51.02 58.25 -49.82
CA ALA A 33 -50.90 56.79 -49.83
C ALA A 33 -49.58 56.32 -50.47
N LEU A 34 -49.15 56.95 -51.56
CA LEU A 34 -47.83 56.72 -52.18
C LEU A 34 -46.68 57.11 -51.24
N GLY A 35 -46.80 58.25 -50.57
CA GLY A 35 -45.85 58.70 -49.55
C GLY A 35 -45.75 57.72 -48.38
N ALA A 36 -46.88 57.25 -47.87
CA ALA A 36 -46.95 56.23 -46.82
C ALA A 36 -46.34 54.89 -47.28
N TRP A 37 -46.57 54.46 -48.53
CA TRP A 37 -45.99 53.24 -49.09
C TRP A 37 -44.46 53.34 -49.28
N ILE A 38 -43.96 54.52 -49.68
CA ILE A 38 -42.51 54.78 -49.79
C ILE A 38 -41.86 54.80 -48.41
N VAL A 39 -42.49 55.41 -47.40
CA VAL A 39 -41.99 55.46 -46.02
C VAL A 39 -42.05 54.07 -45.38
N ALA A 40 -43.14 53.32 -45.56
CA ALA A 40 -43.26 51.94 -45.12
C ALA A 40 -42.26 51.02 -45.82
N GLY A 41 -42.02 51.21 -47.12
CA GLY A 41 -40.99 50.51 -47.88
C GLY A 41 -39.56 50.84 -47.41
N ARG A 42 -39.28 52.08 -47.03
CA ARG A 42 -38.01 52.48 -46.41
C ARG A 42 -37.85 51.93 -44.99
N ALA A 43 -38.92 51.93 -44.19
CA ALA A 43 -38.95 51.36 -42.85
C ALA A 43 -38.74 49.83 -42.90
N ALA A 44 -39.39 49.13 -43.84
CA ALA A 44 -39.22 47.71 -44.08
C ALA A 44 -37.80 47.34 -44.57
N ARG A 45 -37.16 48.20 -45.38
CA ARG A 45 -35.74 48.02 -45.76
C ARG A 45 -34.80 48.25 -44.59
N ARG A 46 -35.07 49.24 -43.72
CA ARG A 46 -34.28 49.47 -42.51
C ARG A 46 -34.48 48.36 -41.49
N SER A 47 -35.70 47.84 -41.31
CA SER A 47 -35.97 46.70 -40.43
C SER A 47 -35.32 45.42 -40.95
N LYS A 48 -35.31 45.18 -42.27
CA LYS A 48 -34.52 44.08 -42.87
C LYS A 48 -33.03 44.23 -42.60
N ARG A 49 -32.45 45.42 -42.79
CA ARG A 49 -31.03 45.66 -42.51
C ARG A 49 -30.69 45.53 -41.02
N LEU A 50 -31.58 45.96 -40.14
CA LEU A 50 -31.44 45.78 -38.70
C LEU A 50 -31.55 44.30 -38.31
N ALA A 51 -32.47 43.56 -38.90
CA ALA A 51 -32.60 42.10 -38.70
C ALA A 51 -31.39 41.33 -39.26
N GLU A 52 -30.84 41.74 -40.40
CA GLU A 52 -29.60 41.20 -40.98
C GLU A 52 -28.37 41.54 -40.13
N ALA A 53 -28.33 42.73 -39.52
CA ALA A 53 -27.26 43.13 -38.61
C ALA A 53 -27.34 42.39 -37.26
N THR A 54 -28.54 42.23 -36.69
CA THR A 54 -28.73 41.48 -35.45
C THR A 54 -28.47 39.99 -35.65
N THR A 55 -28.88 39.42 -36.80
CA THR A 55 -28.54 38.02 -37.13
C THR A 55 -27.04 37.80 -37.35
N LYS A 56 -26.32 38.79 -37.89
CA LYS A 56 -24.84 38.75 -37.94
C LYS A 56 -24.22 38.87 -36.55
N GLN A 57 -24.75 39.75 -35.70
CA GLN A 57 -24.28 39.89 -34.31
C GLN A 57 -24.54 38.63 -33.49
N THR A 58 -25.71 37.99 -33.59
CA THR A 58 -25.96 36.72 -32.88
C THR A 58 -25.05 35.61 -33.37
N LYS A 59 -24.76 35.52 -34.68
CA LYS A 59 -23.78 34.54 -35.19
C LYS A 59 -22.38 34.74 -34.60
N VAL A 60 -21.88 35.99 -34.57
CA VAL A 60 -20.58 36.30 -33.97
C VAL A 60 -20.58 36.03 -32.47
N PHE A 61 -21.69 36.31 -31.79
CA PHE A 61 -21.84 36.04 -30.36
C PHE A 61 -21.86 34.53 -30.06
N ASP A 62 -22.58 33.74 -30.86
CA ASP A 62 -22.60 32.28 -30.77
C ASP A 62 -21.20 31.68 -31.03
N GLU A 63 -20.48 32.19 -32.02
CA GLU A 63 -19.08 31.83 -32.29
C GLU A 63 -18.19 32.14 -31.08
N GLN A 64 -18.30 33.34 -30.49
CA GLN A 64 -17.52 33.71 -29.30
C GLN A 64 -17.86 32.85 -28.08
N VAL A 65 -19.13 32.51 -27.87
CA VAL A 65 -19.56 31.61 -26.79
C VAL A 65 -19.02 30.20 -27.02
N SER A 66 -19.01 29.71 -28.26
CA SER A 66 -18.44 28.40 -28.58
C SER A 66 -16.94 28.34 -28.30
N ILE A 67 -16.18 29.36 -28.73
CA ILE A 67 -14.74 29.47 -28.47
C ILE A 67 -14.46 29.56 -26.96
N ALA A 68 -15.27 30.32 -26.21
CA ALA A 68 -15.12 30.43 -24.76
C ALA A 68 -15.41 29.09 -24.05
N ARG A 69 -16.39 28.32 -24.52
CA ARG A 69 -16.69 26.98 -23.99
C ARG A 69 -15.55 26.01 -24.26
N ASP A 70 -15.02 26.01 -25.48
CA ASP A 70 -13.90 25.14 -25.87
C ASP A 70 -12.63 25.49 -25.07
N ALA A 71 -12.37 26.78 -24.86
CA ALA A 71 -11.26 27.25 -24.03
C ALA A 71 -11.39 26.82 -22.56
N ILE A 72 -12.60 26.88 -21.98
CA ILE A 72 -12.85 26.39 -20.61
C ILE A 72 -12.67 24.87 -20.53
N ALA A 73 -13.18 24.13 -21.52
CA ALA A 73 -13.04 22.68 -21.58
C ALA A 73 -11.55 22.26 -21.67
N LEU A 74 -10.78 22.94 -22.53
CA LEU A 74 -9.34 22.73 -22.64
C LEU A 74 -8.62 23.06 -21.32
N ALA A 75 -8.93 24.20 -20.69
CA ALA A 75 -8.33 24.59 -19.41
C ALA A 75 -8.66 23.61 -18.28
N GLN A 76 -9.87 23.04 -18.26
CA GLN A 76 -10.24 22.00 -17.30
C GLN A 76 -9.46 20.71 -17.54
N GLN A 77 -9.30 20.31 -18.81
CA GLN A 77 -8.53 19.12 -19.19
C GLN A 77 -7.04 19.31 -18.82
N GLU A 78 -6.46 20.46 -19.13
CA GLU A 78 -5.09 20.81 -18.76
C GLU A 78 -4.91 20.81 -17.23
N ALA A 79 -5.83 21.43 -16.49
CA ALA A 79 -5.78 21.44 -15.02
C ALA A 79 -5.89 20.03 -14.42
N GLN A 80 -6.70 19.14 -15.00
CA GLN A 80 -6.78 17.74 -14.57
C GLN A 80 -5.49 16.98 -14.88
N SER A 81 -4.93 17.15 -16.08
CA SER A 81 -3.67 16.52 -16.47
C SER A 81 -2.50 16.98 -15.58
N ALA A 82 -2.41 18.28 -15.30
CA ALA A 82 -1.39 18.87 -14.43
C ALA A 82 -1.51 18.38 -12.98
N ARG A 83 -2.74 18.18 -12.48
CA ARG A 83 -2.95 17.55 -11.15
C ARG A 83 -2.46 16.10 -11.15
N ALA A 84 -2.80 15.33 -12.17
CA ALA A 84 -2.36 13.94 -12.29
C ALA A 84 -0.83 13.80 -12.44
N ASP A 85 -0.18 14.72 -13.16
CA ASP A 85 1.28 14.79 -13.25
C ASP A 85 1.90 15.18 -11.91
N ALA A 86 1.35 16.18 -11.22
CA ALA A 86 1.82 16.59 -9.90
C ALA A 86 1.69 15.46 -8.86
N ASP A 87 0.60 14.70 -8.88
CA ASP A 87 0.40 13.57 -7.98
C ASP A 87 1.35 12.41 -8.30
N ARG A 88 1.65 12.16 -9.59
CA ARG A 88 2.70 11.21 -10.00
C ARG A 88 4.09 11.66 -9.52
N GLN A 89 4.45 12.92 -9.73
CA GLN A 89 5.73 13.48 -9.26
C GLN A 89 5.85 13.42 -7.74
N ARG A 90 4.77 13.68 -7.00
CA ARG A 90 4.75 13.51 -5.54
C ARG A 90 4.99 12.06 -5.17
N ALA A 91 4.27 11.11 -5.78
CA ALA A 91 4.42 9.69 -5.49
C ALA A 91 5.84 9.18 -5.81
N GLU A 92 6.42 9.60 -6.93
CA GLU A 92 7.80 9.29 -7.30
C GLU A 92 8.81 9.89 -6.32
N SER A 93 8.64 11.15 -5.93
CA SER A 93 9.48 11.82 -4.94
C SER A 93 9.41 11.12 -3.57
N TYR A 94 8.21 10.73 -3.12
CA TYR A 94 8.04 9.94 -1.90
C TYR A 94 8.74 8.59 -1.97
N ARG A 95 8.63 7.87 -3.10
CA ARG A 95 9.33 6.59 -3.32
C ARG A 95 10.84 6.76 -3.31
N MET A 96 11.37 7.76 -4.01
CA MET A 96 12.81 8.05 -4.04
C MET A 96 13.34 8.41 -2.65
N ARG A 97 12.62 9.27 -1.92
CA ARG A 97 12.98 9.63 -0.55
C ARG A 97 13.02 8.41 0.36
N ARG A 98 11.99 7.56 0.28
CA ARG A 98 11.93 6.33 1.05
C ARG A 98 13.10 5.39 0.72
N MET A 99 13.40 5.16 -0.56
CA MET A 99 14.54 4.34 -0.97
C MET A 99 15.88 4.88 -0.43
N LEU A 100 16.08 6.20 -0.41
CA LEU A 100 17.28 6.82 0.17
C LEU A 100 17.34 6.67 1.69
N GLU A 101 16.21 6.74 2.39
CA GLU A 101 16.13 6.53 3.83
C GLU A 101 16.38 5.05 4.19
N GLU A 102 15.77 4.11 3.47
CA GLU A 102 16.01 2.66 3.62
C GLU A 102 17.50 2.33 3.38
N ALA A 103 18.10 2.82 2.29
CA ALA A 103 19.51 2.61 2.00
C ALA A 103 20.46 3.17 3.08
N ARG A 104 20.07 4.26 3.75
CA ARG A 104 20.84 4.80 4.89
C ARG A 104 20.73 3.91 6.12
N LEU A 105 19.54 3.38 6.39
CA LEU A 105 19.30 2.48 7.51
C LEU A 105 19.95 1.11 7.30
N ASP A 106 20.02 0.63 6.06
CA ASP A 106 20.68 -0.63 5.73
C ASP A 106 22.15 -0.68 6.14
N VAL A 107 22.85 0.47 6.12
CA VAL A 107 24.23 0.58 6.60
C VAL A 107 24.35 0.30 8.09
N LEU A 108 23.28 0.54 8.86
CA LEU A 108 23.22 0.34 10.30
C LEU A 108 22.72 -1.06 10.68
N ALA A 109 22.21 -1.83 9.71
CA ALA A 109 21.61 -3.13 9.96
C ALA A 109 22.67 -4.14 10.44
N PRO A 110 22.59 -4.64 11.68
CA PRO A 110 23.50 -5.65 12.16
C PRO A 110 23.29 -6.96 11.41
N THR A 111 24.37 -7.67 11.13
CA THR A 111 24.34 -8.99 10.51
C THR A 111 24.84 -10.02 11.50
N ILE A 112 24.01 -11.03 11.79
CA ILE A 112 24.33 -12.12 12.69
C ILE A 112 24.36 -13.43 11.90
N VAL A 113 25.40 -14.22 12.14
CA VAL A 113 25.43 -15.64 11.77
C VAL A 113 25.08 -16.42 13.03
N ALA A 114 23.93 -17.11 13.02
CA ALA A 114 23.53 -17.95 14.14
C ALA A 114 23.69 -19.43 13.80
N ARG A 115 24.26 -20.20 14.73
CA ARG A 115 24.45 -21.64 14.60
C ARG A 115 23.96 -22.38 15.84
N ALA A 116 23.34 -23.54 15.67
CA ALA A 116 22.89 -24.40 16.75
C ALA A 116 23.70 -25.69 16.75
N PHE A 117 24.35 -26.02 17.87
CA PHE A 117 25.17 -27.20 18.01
C PHE A 117 24.57 -28.16 19.03
N PRO A 118 24.55 -29.47 18.76
CA PRO A 118 24.11 -30.43 19.76
C PRO A 118 25.06 -30.49 20.94
N GLU A 119 24.52 -30.48 22.15
CA GLU A 119 25.29 -30.71 23.37
C GLU A 119 25.34 -32.20 23.72
N GLY A 120 26.47 -32.64 24.29
CA GLY A 120 26.60 -33.96 24.91
C GLY A 120 27.70 -34.85 24.33
N SER A 121 27.87 -36.02 24.97
CA SER A 121 28.87 -37.06 24.62
C SER A 121 28.43 -38.02 23.50
N GLY A 122 27.41 -37.63 22.72
CA GLY A 122 26.88 -38.43 21.61
C GLY A 122 27.77 -38.44 20.37
N THR A 123 27.21 -38.95 19.26
CA THR A 123 27.89 -38.88 17.97
C THR A 123 28.11 -37.42 17.58
N PRO A 124 29.35 -37.01 17.19
CA PRO A 124 29.61 -35.65 16.78
C PRO A 124 28.65 -35.16 15.69
N GLY A 125 28.05 -33.99 15.89
CA GLY A 125 27.09 -33.42 14.94
C GLY A 125 25.71 -34.07 14.97
N ARG A 126 25.35 -34.76 16.07
CA ARG A 126 24.00 -35.30 16.26
C ARG A 126 23.44 -34.92 17.64
N PRO A 127 22.20 -34.41 17.71
CA PRO A 127 21.49 -34.20 18.97
C PRO A 127 21.38 -35.51 19.75
N ALA A 128 21.79 -35.47 21.01
CA ALA A 128 21.67 -36.59 21.93
C ALA A 128 20.43 -36.42 22.81
N LEU A 129 19.71 -37.52 23.02
CA LEU A 129 18.61 -37.55 23.98
C LEU A 129 19.09 -38.07 25.34
N GLU A 130 18.67 -37.41 26.40
CA GLU A 130 18.80 -37.92 27.77
C GLU A 130 17.43 -38.31 28.32
N TYR A 131 17.41 -39.29 29.21
CA TYR A 131 16.20 -39.78 29.84
C TYR A 131 16.39 -40.00 31.34
N CYS A 132 15.28 -39.98 32.07
CA CYS A 132 15.22 -40.40 33.45
C CYS A 132 13.85 -41.03 33.74
N GLN A 133 13.83 -42.04 34.60
CA GLN A 133 12.58 -42.65 35.05
C GLN A 133 11.95 -41.76 36.15
N LEU A 134 10.65 -41.49 36.01
CA LEU A 134 9.86 -40.78 37.01
C LEU A 134 9.20 -41.82 37.92
N THR A 135 9.55 -41.81 39.20
CA THR A 135 9.00 -42.72 40.21
C THR A 135 8.19 -41.97 41.25
N THR A 136 7.32 -42.66 41.99
CA THR A 136 6.49 -42.08 43.05
C THR A 136 7.30 -41.40 44.17
N GLY A 137 8.59 -41.76 44.32
CA GLY A 137 9.51 -41.18 45.29
C GLY A 137 10.46 -40.09 44.74
N GLY A 138 10.34 -39.74 43.46
CA GLY A 138 11.19 -38.73 42.80
C GLY A 138 11.70 -39.16 41.43
N GLN A 139 12.64 -38.36 40.91
CA GLN A 139 13.26 -38.54 39.60
C GLN A 139 14.62 -39.26 39.75
N ASP A 140 14.87 -40.28 38.92
CA ASP A 140 16.22 -40.86 38.82
C ASP A 140 17.21 -39.87 38.17
N ARG A 141 18.50 -40.16 38.21
CA ARG A 141 19.52 -39.37 37.54
C ARG A 141 19.31 -39.38 36.02
N TRP A 142 19.46 -38.22 35.37
CA TRP A 142 19.53 -38.11 33.91
C TRP A 142 20.67 -38.96 33.34
N ARG A 143 20.36 -39.75 32.31
CA ARG A 143 21.32 -40.59 31.58
C ARG A 143 21.15 -40.38 30.09
N GLN A 144 22.26 -40.37 29.37
CA GLN A 144 22.23 -40.36 27.92
C GLN A 144 21.63 -41.67 27.39
N LEU A 145 20.71 -41.55 26.45
CA LEU A 145 20.16 -42.68 25.71
C LEU A 145 21.17 -43.10 24.65
N THR A 146 21.72 -44.31 24.77
CA THR A 146 22.76 -44.84 23.86
C THR A 146 22.23 -45.88 22.89
N GLY A 147 21.03 -46.40 23.12
CA GLY A 147 20.33 -47.36 22.26
C GLY A 147 18.83 -47.11 22.29
N GLN A 148 18.09 -47.83 21.45
CA GLN A 148 16.64 -47.73 21.43
C GLN A 148 16.04 -48.15 22.78
N LEU A 149 15.12 -47.33 23.30
CA LEU A 149 14.33 -47.63 24.49
C LEU A 149 12.87 -47.83 24.09
N GLN A 150 12.25 -48.89 24.60
CA GLN A 150 10.81 -49.12 24.46
C GLN A 150 10.16 -48.85 25.81
N VAL A 151 9.23 -47.91 25.86
CA VAL A 151 8.55 -47.50 27.07
C VAL A 151 7.11 -48.01 27.05
N GLY A 152 6.77 -48.79 28.09
CA GLY A 152 5.42 -49.32 28.27
C GLY A 152 4.43 -48.26 28.77
N ARG A 153 3.12 -48.54 28.66
CA ARG A 153 2.07 -47.59 29.10
C ARG A 153 2.10 -47.30 30.60
N ASP A 154 2.55 -48.26 31.41
CA ASP A 154 2.60 -48.14 32.87
C ASP A 154 3.89 -47.47 33.36
N GLU A 155 4.82 -47.19 32.45
CA GLU A 155 6.11 -46.58 32.76
C GLU A 155 6.09 -45.07 32.48
N THR A 156 6.62 -44.30 33.44
CA THR A 156 6.71 -42.86 33.30
C THR A 156 8.16 -42.44 33.17
N TYR A 157 8.49 -41.78 32.06
CA TYR A 157 9.82 -41.24 31.80
C TYR A 157 9.73 -39.76 31.47
N ALA A 158 10.81 -39.03 31.77
CA ALA A 158 11.07 -37.74 31.17
C ALA A 158 12.28 -37.84 30.24
N PHE A 159 12.22 -37.08 29.16
CA PHE A 159 13.23 -37.00 28.12
C PHE A 159 13.66 -35.55 27.98
N ARG A 160 14.93 -35.31 27.68
CA ARG A 160 15.42 -33.97 27.36
C ARG A 160 16.49 -33.99 26.28
N THR A 161 16.55 -32.91 25.53
CA THR A 161 17.63 -32.61 24.58
C THR A 161 18.08 -31.17 24.81
N ALA A 162 19.37 -30.90 24.56
CA ALA A 162 19.94 -29.56 24.67
C ALA A 162 20.77 -29.22 23.42
N LEU A 163 20.71 -27.96 23.00
CA LEU A 163 21.50 -27.39 21.91
C LEU A 163 22.16 -26.09 22.40
N THR A 164 23.43 -25.89 22.08
CA THR A 164 24.07 -24.58 22.25
C THR A 164 23.82 -23.75 21.00
N ILE A 165 23.16 -22.61 21.14
CA ILE A 165 22.93 -21.66 20.04
C ILE A 165 23.98 -20.56 20.14
N TRP A 166 24.83 -20.47 19.14
CA TRP A 166 25.86 -19.46 18.96
C TRP A 166 25.35 -18.34 18.05
N PHE A 167 25.54 -17.11 18.46
CA PHE A 167 25.28 -15.91 17.68
C PHE A 167 26.60 -15.18 17.47
N GLU A 168 27.08 -15.14 16.23
CA GLU A 168 28.26 -14.40 15.82
C GLU A 168 27.86 -13.12 15.12
N ASN A 169 28.27 -11.98 15.64
CA ASN A 169 28.05 -10.69 15.01
C ASN A 169 29.16 -10.40 14.00
N VAL A 170 28.83 -10.49 12.72
CA VAL A 170 29.78 -10.24 11.63
C VAL A 170 29.78 -8.79 11.15
N SER A 171 28.99 -7.93 11.80
CA SER A 171 28.93 -6.49 11.51
C SER A 171 29.81 -5.66 12.45
N ASP A 172 29.99 -4.38 12.11
CA ASP A 172 30.74 -3.41 12.92
C ASP A 172 29.87 -2.71 13.99
N GLY A 173 28.57 -2.98 14.01
CA GLY A 173 27.61 -2.46 14.99
C GLY A 173 27.27 -3.48 16.08
N VAL A 174 26.74 -3.03 17.20
CA VAL A 174 26.21 -3.92 18.25
C VAL A 174 24.84 -4.46 17.80
N ALA A 175 24.63 -5.76 17.97
CA ALA A 175 23.38 -6.42 17.64
C ALA A 175 22.61 -6.79 18.91
N GLN A 176 21.29 -6.62 18.87
CA GLN A 176 20.37 -7.07 19.90
C GLN A 176 19.54 -8.23 19.34
N VAL A 177 19.64 -9.39 19.97
CA VAL A 177 18.93 -10.61 19.58
C VAL A 177 17.75 -10.85 20.52
N ASN A 178 16.55 -10.94 19.97
CA ASN A 178 15.33 -11.27 20.69
C ASN A 178 14.70 -12.54 20.13
N VAL A 179 14.57 -13.58 20.95
CA VAL A 179 13.87 -14.80 20.56
C VAL A 179 12.37 -14.58 20.68
N ILE A 180 11.65 -14.85 19.59
CA ILE A 180 10.19 -14.69 19.51
C ILE A 180 9.51 -16.02 19.86
N GLU A 181 9.99 -17.10 19.23
CA GLU A 181 9.44 -18.44 19.41
C GLU A 181 10.60 -19.37 19.80
N PRO A 182 10.62 -19.91 21.03
CA PRO A 182 11.73 -20.72 21.51
C PRO A 182 11.60 -22.18 21.07
N ALA A 183 10.86 -22.45 19.98
CA ALA A 183 10.59 -23.79 19.48
C ALA A 183 10.17 -24.77 20.59
N GLY A 184 9.19 -24.43 21.44
CA GLY A 184 8.74 -25.32 22.52
C GLY A 184 9.78 -25.74 23.57
N GLY A 185 10.97 -25.13 23.56
CA GLY A 185 11.99 -25.30 24.60
C GLY A 185 12.17 -24.04 25.43
N GLU A 186 13.11 -24.10 26.36
CA GLU A 186 13.51 -23.01 27.25
C GLU A 186 14.94 -22.59 26.91
N LEU A 187 15.21 -21.29 27.04
CA LEU A 187 16.53 -20.70 26.86
C LEU A 187 17.08 -20.28 28.21
N ASP A 188 18.39 -20.40 28.41
CA ASP A 188 19.12 -19.89 29.59
C ASP A 188 19.29 -18.35 29.60
N LEU A 189 18.31 -17.64 29.06
CA LEU A 189 18.26 -16.18 29.04
C LEU A 189 17.40 -15.65 30.18
N LEU A 190 17.81 -14.51 30.74
CA LEU A 190 16.96 -13.79 31.68
C LEU A 190 15.69 -13.31 30.98
N PRO A 191 14.49 -13.65 31.49
CA PRO A 191 13.24 -13.22 30.88
C PRO A 191 13.19 -11.70 30.69
N GLY A 192 12.79 -11.25 29.51
CA GLY A 192 12.66 -9.83 29.18
C GLY A 192 13.97 -9.09 28.91
N HIS A 193 15.12 -9.78 28.95
CA HIS A 193 16.41 -9.20 28.57
C HIS A 193 16.86 -9.72 27.20
N PRO A 194 17.09 -8.82 26.24
CA PRO A 194 17.66 -9.24 24.96
C PRO A 194 19.08 -9.75 25.12
N LEU A 195 19.47 -10.68 24.25
CA LEU A 195 20.87 -11.06 24.12
C LEU A 195 21.60 -9.98 23.31
N VAL A 196 22.53 -9.27 23.94
CA VAL A 196 23.38 -8.28 23.26
C VAL A 196 24.65 -8.95 22.78
N VAL A 197 24.90 -8.86 21.47
CA VAL A 197 26.10 -9.41 20.80
C VAL A 197 26.95 -8.24 20.29
N PRO A 198 28.09 -7.94 20.93
CA PRO A 198 28.96 -6.84 20.49
C PRO A 198 29.47 -7.03 19.07
N ALA A 199 29.92 -5.94 18.45
CA ALA A 199 30.50 -5.97 17.11
C ALA A 199 31.69 -6.94 17.04
N ARG A 200 31.71 -7.80 16.01
CA ARG A 200 32.78 -8.79 15.80
C ARG A 200 32.98 -9.79 16.95
N GLU A 201 31.99 -9.93 17.83
CA GLU A 201 32.00 -10.91 18.92
C GLU A 201 30.95 -12.01 18.73
N SER A 202 31.11 -13.08 19.50
CA SER A 202 30.14 -14.17 19.58
C SER A 202 29.59 -14.33 21.00
N ARG A 203 28.32 -14.70 21.11
CA ARG A 203 27.67 -15.12 22.37
C ARG A 203 26.94 -16.43 22.15
N SER A 204 26.83 -17.23 23.20
CA SER A 204 26.10 -18.49 23.16
C SER A 204 25.02 -18.53 24.23
N VAL A 205 23.94 -19.24 23.94
CA VAL A 205 22.85 -19.56 24.85
C VAL A 205 22.53 -21.04 24.75
N THR A 206 22.09 -21.63 25.84
CA THR A 206 21.66 -23.02 25.90
C THR A 206 20.15 -23.07 25.70
N TRP A 207 19.73 -23.84 24.70
CA TRP A 207 18.34 -24.19 24.48
C TRP A 207 18.09 -25.61 24.96
N MET A 208 17.03 -25.83 25.73
CA MET A 208 16.67 -27.13 26.26
C MET A 208 15.19 -27.41 26.04
N ARG A 209 14.85 -28.62 25.62
CA ARG A 209 13.46 -29.08 25.55
C ARG A 209 13.28 -30.34 26.38
N LEU A 210 12.15 -30.40 27.08
CA LEU A 210 11.77 -31.51 27.93
C LEU A 210 10.41 -32.07 27.51
N TRP A 211 10.31 -33.39 27.50
CA TRP A 211 9.06 -34.12 27.27
C TRP A 211 8.86 -35.14 28.38
N THR A 212 7.61 -35.52 28.60
CA THR A 212 7.26 -36.70 29.39
C THR A 212 6.63 -37.77 28.51
N SER A 213 6.69 -39.04 28.93
CA SER A 213 5.99 -40.12 28.22
C SER A 213 4.48 -39.90 28.12
N ARG A 214 3.90 -39.05 29.00
CA ARG A 214 2.50 -38.62 28.95
C ARG A 214 2.24 -37.61 27.84
N ASP A 215 3.17 -36.72 27.56
CA ASP A 215 3.05 -35.76 26.44
C ASP A 215 3.08 -36.47 25.09
N LEU A 216 3.59 -37.71 25.06
CA LEU A 216 3.79 -38.57 23.90
C LEU A 216 2.86 -39.81 23.93
N ASP A 217 1.68 -39.67 24.54
CA ASP A 217 0.73 -40.76 24.80
C ASP A 217 0.03 -41.32 23.56
N SER A 218 0.16 -40.65 22.42
CA SER A 218 -0.55 -40.97 21.19
C SER A 218 0.24 -40.56 19.95
N ASP A 219 0.00 -41.24 18.82
CA ASP A 219 0.64 -40.95 17.55
C ASP A 219 0.40 -39.49 17.12
N ALA A 220 -0.81 -38.96 17.35
CA ALA A 220 -1.14 -37.58 17.03
C ALA A 220 -0.26 -36.57 17.78
N ARG A 221 0.11 -36.85 19.04
CA ARG A 221 1.01 -36.01 19.82
C ARG A 221 2.45 -36.12 19.36
N ILE A 222 2.90 -37.33 19.00
CA ILE A 222 4.25 -37.55 18.49
C ILE A 222 4.44 -36.88 17.12
N GLN A 223 3.41 -36.89 16.27
CA GLN A 223 3.47 -36.29 14.94
C GLN A 223 3.24 -34.76 14.94
N ASP A 224 2.82 -34.18 16.06
CA ASP A 224 2.74 -32.73 16.23
C ASP A 224 4.12 -32.09 16.01
N PRO A 225 4.28 -31.09 15.11
CA PRO A 225 5.54 -30.39 14.93
C PRO A 225 6.16 -29.88 16.23
N ALA A 226 5.39 -29.49 17.24
CA ALA A 226 5.94 -29.07 18.53
C ALA A 226 6.75 -30.18 19.24
N ALA A 227 6.45 -31.45 18.96
CA ALA A 227 7.13 -32.59 19.55
C ALA A 227 8.52 -32.86 18.94
N TRP A 228 8.75 -32.50 17.68
CA TRP A 228 9.97 -32.92 16.97
C TRP A 228 10.64 -31.83 16.12
N LEU A 229 9.97 -30.73 15.79
CA LEU A 229 10.53 -29.67 14.97
C LEU A 229 11.27 -28.67 15.87
N PHE A 230 12.51 -28.35 15.52
CA PHE A 230 13.27 -27.23 16.09
C PHE A 230 13.14 -26.01 15.17
N ASN A 231 12.06 -25.23 15.36
CA ASN A 231 11.73 -24.04 14.59
C ASN A 231 11.98 -22.74 15.37
N LEU A 232 13.21 -22.53 15.87
CA LEU A 232 13.48 -21.36 16.69
C LEU A 232 13.53 -20.11 15.82
N THR A 233 12.71 -19.11 16.16
CA THR A 233 12.63 -17.83 15.44
C THR A 233 13.10 -16.69 16.32
N PHE A 234 14.00 -15.86 15.80
CA PHE A 234 14.55 -14.70 16.50
C PHE A 234 14.65 -13.49 15.59
N THR A 235 14.69 -12.31 16.21
CA THR A 235 14.93 -11.04 15.54
C THR A 235 16.26 -10.46 15.96
N VAL A 236 16.88 -9.75 15.04
CA VAL A 236 18.12 -9.02 15.24
C VAL A 236 17.85 -7.56 14.94
N THR A 237 18.16 -6.68 15.90
CA THR A 237 18.01 -5.23 15.77
C THR A 237 19.30 -4.51 16.11
N ASP A 238 19.48 -3.31 15.56
CA ASP A 238 20.49 -2.37 16.06
C ASP A 238 20.08 -1.80 17.43
N LEU A 239 21.01 -1.17 18.14
CA LEU A 239 20.73 -0.55 19.45
C LEU A 239 19.68 0.56 19.41
N GLY A 240 19.52 1.24 18.28
CA GLY A 240 18.49 2.26 18.06
C GLY A 240 17.13 1.69 17.68
N VAL A 241 17.04 0.37 17.44
CA VAL A 241 15.85 -0.35 16.98
C VAL A 241 15.28 0.30 15.72
N HIS A 242 16.15 0.67 14.78
CA HIS A 242 15.78 1.26 13.51
C HIS A 242 15.53 0.21 12.45
N VAL A 243 16.33 -0.86 12.45
CA VAL A 243 16.25 -1.97 11.50
C VAL A 243 16.08 -3.27 12.25
N ARG A 244 15.19 -4.11 11.75
CA ARG A 244 14.94 -5.45 12.27
C ARG A 244 14.96 -6.48 11.16
N ASP A 245 15.82 -7.47 11.34
CA ASP A 245 15.86 -8.69 10.54
C ASP A 245 15.34 -9.87 11.35
N THR A 246 14.66 -10.80 10.69
CA THR A 246 14.13 -12.02 11.32
C THR A 246 14.87 -13.22 10.78
N TYR A 247 15.22 -14.14 11.65
CA TYR A 247 15.95 -15.36 11.34
C TYR A 247 15.22 -16.55 11.93
N ALA A 248 15.34 -17.70 11.27
CA ALA A 248 14.76 -18.95 11.73
C ALA A 248 15.73 -20.11 11.59
N PHE A 249 15.73 -20.99 12.58
CA PHE A 249 16.25 -22.35 12.45
C PHE A 249 15.14 -23.28 12.00
N ASP A 250 15.52 -24.34 11.30
CA ASP A 250 14.62 -25.44 10.94
C ASP A 250 15.37 -26.77 11.04
N GLY A 251 15.24 -27.42 12.20
CA GLY A 251 15.91 -28.68 12.51
C GLY A 251 14.94 -29.81 12.81
N ASP A 252 15.31 -31.03 12.44
CA ASP A 252 14.55 -32.24 12.76
C ASP A 252 15.11 -32.92 14.02
N LEU A 253 14.29 -32.99 15.07
CA LEU A 253 14.55 -33.66 16.35
C LEU A 253 13.57 -34.83 16.58
N ARG A 254 13.23 -35.59 15.54
CA ARG A 254 12.39 -36.80 15.67
C ARG A 254 13.11 -37.91 16.43
N PHE A 255 12.96 -37.90 17.75
CA PHE A 255 13.44 -38.95 18.65
C PHE A 255 12.38 -40.02 18.96
N PHE A 256 11.11 -39.74 18.70
CA PHE A 256 9.99 -40.53 19.19
C PHE A 256 9.19 -41.13 18.04
N ASP A 257 8.79 -42.39 18.22
CA ASP A 257 7.87 -43.10 17.34
C ASP A 257 6.97 -44.03 18.17
N ARG A 258 5.95 -44.62 17.55
CA ARG A 258 5.03 -45.56 18.19
C ARG A 258 5.02 -46.89 17.46
N ASP A 259 5.19 -47.96 18.24
CA ASP A 259 4.96 -49.33 17.79
C ASP A 259 3.82 -49.94 18.61
N GLY A 260 2.59 -49.76 18.10
CA GLY A 260 1.36 -50.16 18.77
C GLY A 260 1.18 -49.47 20.14
N SER A 261 1.28 -50.25 21.22
CA SER A 261 1.14 -49.72 22.59
C SER A 261 2.41 -49.08 23.15
N TRP A 262 3.56 -49.34 22.53
CA TRP A 262 4.88 -48.94 23.03
C TRP A 262 5.30 -47.61 22.44
N LEU A 263 5.86 -46.75 23.29
CA LEU A 263 6.61 -45.59 22.83
C LEU A 263 8.03 -46.07 22.50
N VAL A 264 8.44 -45.88 21.25
CA VAL A 264 9.79 -46.18 20.78
C VAL A 264 10.60 -44.88 20.84
N VAL A 265 11.69 -44.91 21.60
CA VAL A 265 12.57 -43.76 21.78
C VAL A 265 13.92 -44.08 21.15
N MET A 266 14.30 -43.27 20.19
CA MET A 266 15.58 -43.34 19.48
C MET A 266 16.61 -42.44 20.17
N PRO A 267 17.89 -42.85 20.23
CA PRO A 267 18.95 -42.06 20.86
C PRO A 267 19.30 -40.78 20.09
N GLU A 268 19.07 -40.79 18.77
CA GLU A 268 19.43 -39.74 17.83
C GLU A 268 18.37 -39.60 16.74
N PRO A 269 18.19 -38.41 16.12
CA PRO A 269 17.30 -38.23 14.98
C PRO A 269 17.79 -39.00 13.74
N PRO A 270 16.88 -39.34 12.80
CA PRO A 270 17.22 -40.13 11.60
C PRO A 270 18.14 -39.37 10.63
N LEU A 271 17.93 -38.06 10.51
CA LEU A 271 18.72 -37.19 9.65
C LEU A 271 19.88 -36.57 10.44
N PRO A 272 21.08 -36.45 9.83
CA PRO A 272 22.17 -35.70 10.44
C PRO A 272 21.78 -34.23 10.63
N TRP A 273 22.35 -33.61 11.64
CA TRP A 273 22.11 -32.20 11.95
C TRP A 273 22.83 -31.30 10.93
N THR A 274 22.18 -31.08 9.79
CA THR A 274 22.73 -30.29 8.67
C THR A 274 22.13 -28.89 8.57
N SER A 275 21.07 -28.62 9.31
CA SER A 275 20.41 -27.31 9.39
C SER A 275 20.85 -26.56 10.65
N ASP A 276 22.16 -26.60 10.93
CA ASP A 276 22.73 -25.95 12.11
C ASP A 276 22.79 -24.44 11.96
N VAL A 277 22.67 -23.86 10.76
CA VAL A 277 22.73 -22.42 10.52
C VAL A 277 21.34 -21.82 10.34
N ALA A 278 21.05 -20.72 11.02
CA ALA A 278 19.80 -19.99 10.84
C ALA A 278 19.73 -19.31 9.47
N SER A 279 18.56 -19.36 8.84
CA SER A 279 18.28 -18.64 7.60
C SER A 279 17.61 -17.30 7.91
N MET A 280 18.04 -16.24 7.23
CA MET A 280 17.36 -14.95 7.28
C MET A 280 16.04 -15.04 6.50
N LEU A 281 14.93 -14.67 7.14
CA LEU A 281 13.63 -14.59 6.50
C LEU A 281 13.52 -13.29 5.69
N SER A 282 12.80 -13.35 4.57
CA SER A 282 12.55 -12.17 3.74
C SER A 282 11.66 -11.15 4.47
N GLY A 283 11.97 -9.87 4.35
CA GLY A 283 11.15 -8.78 4.88
C GLY A 283 11.78 -8.03 6.04
N ARG A 284 12.90 -7.35 5.76
CA ARG A 284 13.51 -6.39 6.69
C ARG A 284 12.49 -5.32 7.07
N THR A 285 12.35 -5.06 8.37
CA THR A 285 11.44 -4.03 8.89
C THR A 285 12.23 -2.78 9.28
N TYR A 286 11.73 -1.62 8.86
CA TYR A 286 12.27 -0.31 9.25
C TYR A 286 11.29 0.35 10.21
N GLU A 287 11.57 0.31 11.51
CA GLU A 287 10.64 0.76 12.55
C GLU A 287 10.42 2.30 12.52
N SER A 288 11.41 3.05 12.03
CA SER A 288 11.35 4.51 11.92
C SER A 288 10.63 5.01 10.66
N LEU A 289 10.31 4.12 9.71
CA LEU A 289 9.62 4.46 8.46
C LEU A 289 8.16 3.99 8.51
N PRO A 290 7.20 4.81 8.03
CA PRO A 290 5.81 4.38 7.95
C PRO A 290 5.68 3.13 7.06
N ALA A 291 4.77 2.22 7.44
CA ALA A 291 4.50 1.00 6.69
C ALA A 291 4.31 1.30 5.20
N SER A 292 4.90 0.47 4.34
CA SER A 292 4.71 0.60 2.89
C SER A 292 3.23 0.44 2.58
N VAL A 293 2.62 1.47 2.00
CA VAL A 293 1.30 1.35 1.39
C VAL A 293 1.48 0.50 0.15
N SER A 294 1.17 -0.79 0.27
CA SER A 294 1.13 -1.76 -0.82
C SER A 294 -0.05 -1.49 -1.74
#